data_AF-A0A842N4W0-F1
#
_entry.id   AF-A0A842N4W0-F1
#
_cell.length_a   1.000
_cell.length_b   1.000
_cell.length_c   1.000
_cell.angle_alpha   90.00
_cell.angle_beta   90.00
_cell.angle_gamma   90.00
#
_symmetry.space_group_name_H-M   'P 1'
#
loop_
_entity.id
_entity.type
_entity.pdbx_description
1 polymer ?
#
loop_
_entity_poly.entity_id
_entity_poly.type
_entity_poly.pdbx_seq_one_letter_code
_entity_poly.pdbx_strand_id
1 'polypeptide(L)'
;MKLPSKPFEFPRDVDWRSPDTLKKAALILCIIVYASFITSIFSLRPVDQVPPDPYFLFNNLPITYWVGIVCLVALVFLVVIREEVMEHTLSNLITATVVVLLPSYIFAIPRLIYW
;
A
#
# COMPACT_ATOMS: atom_id res chain seq x y z
N MET A 1 -14.40 25.84 -20.07
CA MET A 1 -14.90 24.88 -19.05
C MET A 1 -14.81 25.56 -17.69
N LYS A 2 -15.92 25.72 -16.96
CA LYS A 2 -15.92 26.25 -15.59
C LYS A 2 -15.76 25.08 -14.61
N LEU A 3 -14.70 25.10 -13.82
CA LEU A 3 -14.49 24.14 -12.72
C LEU A 3 -15.55 24.41 -11.62
N PRO A 4 -16.17 23.38 -11.03
CA PRO A 4 -17.12 23.56 -9.95
C PRO A 4 -16.42 24.19 -8.73
N SER A 5 -16.97 25.31 -8.27
CA SER A 5 -16.43 26.17 -7.19
C SER A 5 -16.77 25.67 -5.79
N LYS A 6 -17.26 24.44 -5.64
CA LYS A 6 -17.59 23.90 -4.32
C LYS A 6 -16.32 23.31 -3.72
N PRO A 7 -15.86 23.79 -2.55
CA PRO A 7 -14.77 23.15 -1.84
C PRO A 7 -15.17 21.70 -1.55
N PHE A 8 -14.21 20.78 -1.67
CA PHE A 8 -14.41 19.40 -1.28
C PHE A 8 -14.74 19.35 0.21
N GLU A 9 -16.02 19.14 0.54
CA GLU A 9 -16.47 18.97 1.92
C GLU A 9 -16.23 17.53 2.33
N PHE A 10 -15.29 17.32 3.27
CA PHE A 10 -15.13 16.01 3.90
C PHE A 10 -16.44 15.61 4.59
N PRO A 11 -16.93 14.38 4.40
CA PRO A 11 -18.14 13.89 5.06
C PRO A 11 -17.95 13.95 6.58
N ARG A 12 -18.73 14.82 7.25
CA ARG A 12 -18.67 15.06 8.70
C ARG A 12 -19.53 14.07 9.52
N ASP A 13 -20.31 13.26 8.82
CA ASP A 13 -21.23 12.25 9.31
C ASP A 13 -20.55 10.88 9.53
N VAL A 14 -19.33 10.71 9.03
CA VAL A 14 -18.54 9.49 9.27
C VAL A 14 -17.93 9.57 10.67
N ASP A 15 -18.38 8.68 11.56
CA ASP A 15 -17.71 8.47 12.84
C ASP A 15 -16.40 7.70 12.62
N TRP A 16 -15.31 8.44 12.38
CA TRP A 16 -13.95 7.93 12.20
C TRP A 16 -13.40 7.19 13.42
N ARG A 17 -14.10 7.23 14.55
CA ARG A 17 -13.75 6.49 15.77
C ARG A 17 -14.50 5.18 15.90
N SER A 18 -15.51 4.95 15.06
CA SER A 18 -16.27 3.71 15.09
C SER A 18 -15.39 2.52 14.65
N PRO A 19 -15.46 1.38 15.37
CA PRO A 19 -14.74 0.16 15.02
C PRO A 19 -15.05 -0.30 13.59
N ASP A 20 -16.30 -0.15 13.15
CA ASP A 20 -16.73 -0.58 11.82
C ASP A 20 -16.12 0.26 10.69
N THR A 21 -15.91 1.56 10.92
CA THR A 21 -15.25 2.43 9.93
C THR A 21 -13.77 2.07 9.81
N LEU A 22 -13.10 1.77 10.92
CA LEU A 22 -11.71 1.31 10.93
C LEU A 22 -11.55 -0.03 10.21
N LYS A 23 -12.45 -1.00 10.47
CA LYS A 23 -12.46 -2.30 9.78
C LYS A 23 -12.62 -2.12 8.27
N LYS A 24 -13.55 -1.27 7.84
CA LYS A 24 -13.75 -0.96 6.42
C LYS A 24 -12.52 -0.29 5.80
N ALA A 25 -11.94 0.69 6.48
CA ALA A 25 -10.74 1.38 6.01
C ALA A 25 -9.55 0.41 5.87
N ALA A 26 -9.33 -0.46 6.86
CA ALA A 26 -8.29 -1.49 6.82
C ALA A 26 -8.50 -2.48 5.67
N LEU A 27 -9.73 -2.94 5.46
CA LEU A 27 -10.06 -3.84 4.34
C LEU A 27 -9.80 -3.17 2.99
N ILE A 28 -10.23 -1.91 2.82
CA ILE A 28 -9.99 -1.13 1.59
C ILE A 28 -8.48 -0.98 1.36
N LEU A 29 -7.69 -0.68 2.39
CA LEU A 29 -6.24 -0.59 2.30
C LEU A 29 -5.62 -1.93 1.90
N CYS A 30 -6.07 -3.07 2.45
CA CYS A 30 -5.61 -4.38 2.00
C CYS A 30 -5.85 -4.58 0.50
N ILE A 31 -7.06 -4.28 0.01
CA ILE A 31 -7.40 -4.41 -1.42
C ILE A 31 -6.48 -3.53 -2.27
N ILE A 32 -6.24 -2.28 -1.86
CA ILE A 32 -5.33 -1.37 -2.56
C ILE A 32 -3.90 -1.93 -2.59
N VAL A 33 -3.38 -2.42 -1.47
CA VAL A 33 -2.03 -3.01 -1.39
C VAL A 33 -1.89 -4.19 -2.37
N TYR A 34 -2.88 -5.09 -2.42
CA TYR A 34 -2.88 -6.22 -3.35
C TYR A 34 -2.96 -5.77 -4.81
N ALA A 35 -3.83 -4.81 -5.12
CA ALA A 35 -3.94 -4.25 -6.46
C ALA A 35 -2.62 -3.60 -6.89
N SER A 36 -2.03 -2.76 -6.03
CA SER A 36 -0.72 -2.14 -6.25
C SER A 36 0.38 -3.18 -6.46
N PHE A 37 0.33 -4.30 -5.75
CA PHE A 37 1.32 -5.36 -5.89
C PHE A 37 1.24 -6.01 -7.27
N ILE A 38 0.04 -6.40 -7.68
CA ILE A 38 -0.22 -7.00 -9.00
C ILE A 38 0.19 -6.02 -10.11
N THR A 39 -0.26 -4.77 -10.04
CA THR A 39 0.11 -3.76 -11.05
C THR A 39 1.61 -3.49 -11.08
N SER A 40 2.28 -3.53 -9.92
CA SER A 40 3.74 -3.37 -9.87
C SER A 40 4.42 -4.50 -10.65
N ILE A 41 4.05 -5.76 -10.45
CA ILE A 41 4.62 -6.90 -11.19
C ILE A 41 4.45 -6.71 -12.71
N PHE A 42 3.26 -6.34 -13.19
CA PHE A 42 2.99 -6.19 -14.62
C PHE A 42 3.57 -4.91 -15.25
N SER A 43 3.95 -3.92 -14.43
CA SER A 43 4.57 -2.68 -14.91
C SER A 43 6.10 -2.71 -14.85
N LEU A 44 6.69 -3.78 -14.29
CA LEU A 44 8.13 -3.98 -14.33
C LEU A 44 8.60 -4.10 -15.78
N ARG A 45 9.67 -3.37 -16.08
CA ARG A 45 10.42 -3.53 -17.32
C ARG A 45 11.76 -4.17 -16.97
N PRO A 46 12.13 -5.28 -17.61
CA PRO A 46 13.45 -5.86 -17.42
C PRO A 46 14.51 -4.85 -17.86
N VAL A 47 15.64 -4.83 -17.16
CA VAL A 47 16.76 -3.95 -17.48
C VAL A 47 17.98 -4.81 -17.81
N ASP A 48 18.39 -4.77 -19.09
CA ASP A 48 19.47 -5.60 -19.63
C ASP A 48 20.87 -5.19 -19.13
N GLN A 49 21.04 -3.95 -18.68
CA GLN A 49 22.33 -3.44 -18.22
C GLN A 49 22.14 -2.69 -16.91
N VAL A 50 22.80 -3.17 -15.85
CA VAL A 50 22.85 -2.48 -14.57
C VAL A 50 23.74 -1.24 -14.73
N PRO A 51 23.17 -0.02 -14.71
CA PRO A 51 24.01 1.17 -14.77
C PRO A 51 24.76 1.35 -13.44
N PRO A 52 25.88 2.09 -13.44
CA PRO A 52 26.76 2.25 -12.27
C PRO A 52 26.14 3.05 -11.11
N ASP A 53 24.86 3.44 -11.19
CA ASP A 53 24.17 4.21 -10.16
C ASP A 53 23.61 3.28 -9.07
N PRO A 54 24.07 3.40 -7.80
CA PRO A 54 23.58 2.60 -6.69
C PRO A 54 22.09 2.83 -6.37
N TYR A 55 21.49 3.92 -6.86
CA TYR A 55 20.08 4.25 -6.65
C TYR A 55 19.18 3.92 -7.85
N PHE A 56 19.73 3.32 -8.91
CA PHE A 56 19.00 3.07 -10.15
C PHE A 56 17.72 2.25 -9.95
N LEU A 57 17.73 1.27 -9.04
CA LEU A 57 16.53 0.49 -8.67
C LEU A 57 15.41 1.36 -8.16
N PHE A 58 15.72 2.24 -7.20
CA PHE A 58 14.73 3.08 -6.56
C PHE A 58 14.12 4.08 -7.55
N ASN A 59 14.91 4.51 -8.53
CA ASN A 59 14.47 5.46 -9.56
C ASN A 59 13.61 4.80 -10.66
N ASN A 60 13.77 3.50 -10.92
CA ASN A 60 13.05 2.79 -12.00
C ASN A 60 11.88 1.94 -11.52
N LEU A 61 11.65 1.83 -10.22
CA LEU A 61 10.49 1.14 -9.69
C LEU A 61 9.20 1.89 -10.09
N PRO A 62 8.14 1.19 -10.50
CA PRO A 62 6.90 1.81 -10.92
C PRO A 62 6.26 2.57 -9.75
N ILE A 63 5.53 3.64 -10.02
CA ILE A 63 4.86 4.43 -8.97
C ILE A 63 3.95 3.56 -8.08
N THR A 64 3.34 2.53 -8.66
CA THR A 64 2.50 1.56 -7.93
C THR A 64 3.26 0.81 -6.84
N TYR A 65 4.58 0.63 -7.00
CA TYR A 65 5.44 0.05 -5.97
C TYR A 65 5.44 0.91 -4.70
N TRP A 66 5.69 2.21 -4.89
CA TRP A 66 5.75 3.19 -3.80
C TRP A 66 4.40 3.40 -3.13
N VAL A 67 3.32 3.43 -3.92
CA VAL A 67 1.95 3.46 -3.39
C VAL A 67 1.68 2.24 -2.50
N GLY A 68 2.08 1.05 -2.94
CA GLY A 68 1.94 -0.18 -2.15
C GLY A 68 2.69 -0.14 -0.82
N ILE A 69 3.93 0.38 -0.80
CA ILE A 69 4.72 0.58 0.43
C ILE A 69 4.03 1.54 1.39
N VAL A 70 3.56 2.70 0.90
CA VAL A 70 2.85 3.68 1.76
C VAL A 70 1.59 3.07 2.36
N CYS A 71 0.82 2.31 1.57
CA CYS A 71 -0.37 1.63 2.06
C CYS A 71 -0.05 0.54 3.08
N LEU A 72 1.04 -0.22 2.93
CA LEU A 72 1.50 -1.20 3.91
C LEU A 72 1.85 -0.54 5.25
N VAL A 73 2.60 0.57 5.21
CA VAL A 73 2.95 1.34 6.41
C VAL A 73 1.68 1.89 7.09
N ALA A 74 0.74 2.42 6.31
CA ALA A 74 -0.55 2.89 6.83
C ALA A 74 -1.36 1.75 7.49
N LEU A 75 -1.31 0.54 6.92
CA LEU A 75 -1.95 -0.66 7.47
C LEU A 75 -1.40 -0.99 8.87
N VAL A 76 -0.07 -1.02 9.00
CA VAL A 76 0.62 -1.28 10.27
C VAL A 76 0.27 -0.20 11.30
N PHE A 77 0.31 1.07 10.90
CA PHE A 77 0.01 2.19 11.79
C PHE A 77 -1.44 2.15 12.29
N LEU A 78 -2.40 1.79 11.41
CA LEU A 78 -3.81 1.64 11.76
C LEU A 78 -4.01 0.55 12.81
N VAL A 79 -3.30 -0.58 12.69
CA VAL A 79 -3.35 -1.68 13.67
C VAL A 79 -2.69 -1.28 14.99
N VAL A 80 -1.46 -0.74 14.96
CA VAL A 80 -0.73 -0.38 16.19
C VAL A 80 -1.49 0.63 17.04
N ILE A 81 -2.20 1.58 16.41
CA ILE A 81 -2.98 2.60 17.16
C ILE A 81 -4.30 2.05 17.70
N ARG A 82 -4.84 0.99 17.10
CA ARG A 82 -6.22 0.51 17.37
C ARG A 82 -6.30 -0.98 17.66
N GLU A 83 -5.21 -1.58 18.15
CA GLU A 83 -5.11 -3.01 18.41
C GLU A 83 -6.17 -3.49 19.41
N GLU A 84 -6.57 -2.62 20.34
CA GLU A 84 -7.64 -2.90 21.33
C GLU A 84 -9.06 -2.97 20.72
N VAL A 85 -9.27 -2.43 19.52
CA VAL A 85 -10.60 -2.22 18.92
C VAL A 85 -10.84 -3.18 17.75
N MET A 86 -9.78 -3.72 17.17
CA MET A 86 -9.85 -4.62 16.02
C MET A 86 -10.04 -6.07 16.43
N GLU A 87 -10.92 -6.79 15.73
CA GLU A 87 -11.07 -8.23 15.91
C GLU A 87 -9.76 -8.96 15.57
N HIS A 88 -9.45 -10.01 16.33
CA HIS A 88 -8.27 -10.85 16.12
C HIS A 88 -8.15 -11.34 14.66
N THR A 89 -9.26 -11.67 14.01
CA THR A 89 -9.28 -12.12 12.62
C THR A 89 -8.71 -11.07 11.66
N LEU A 90 -9.09 -9.80 11.84
CA LEU A 90 -8.64 -8.72 10.97
C LEU A 90 -7.19 -8.32 11.27
N SER A 91 -6.80 -8.32 12.55
CA SER A 91 -5.40 -8.09 12.94
C SER A 91 -4.47 -9.17 12.37
N ASN A 92 -4.90 -10.44 12.42
CA ASN A 92 -4.17 -11.55 11.82
C ASN A 92 -4.06 -11.42 10.28
N LEU A 93 -5.14 -11.00 9.61
CA LEU A 93 -5.13 -10.77 8.16
C LEU A 93 -4.12 -9.69 7.78
N ILE A 94 -4.09 -8.58 8.52
CA ILE A 94 -3.14 -7.48 8.27
C ILE A 94 -1.71 -7.95 8.55
N THR A 95 -1.49 -8.63 9.67
CA THR A 95 -0.17 -9.20 9.99
C THR A 95 0.31 -10.13 8.89
N ALA A 96 -0.54 -11.04 8.40
CA ALA A 96 -0.22 -11.92 7.29
C ALA A 96 0.08 -11.12 5.99
N THR A 97 -0.72 -10.10 5.69
CA THR A 97 -0.51 -9.22 4.53
C THR A 97 0.85 -8.52 4.61
N VAL A 98 1.22 -7.98 5.77
CA VAL A 98 2.49 -7.29 5.99
C VAL A 98 3.65 -8.28 5.91
N VAL A 99 3.59 -9.42 6.60
CA VAL A 99 4.66 -10.42 6.64
C VAL A 99 4.93 -11.01 5.25
N VAL A 100 3.91 -11.18 4.40
CA VAL A 100 4.07 -11.75 3.05
C VAL A 100 4.44 -10.68 2.02
N LEU A 101 3.75 -9.55 2.00
CA LEU A 101 3.92 -8.56 0.95
C LEU A 101 5.11 -7.64 1.22
N LEU A 102 5.41 -7.27 2.46
CA LEU A 102 6.52 -6.35 2.75
C LEU A 102 7.87 -6.90 2.24
N PRO A 103 8.26 -8.17 2.48
CA PRO A 103 9.48 -8.72 1.89
C PRO A 103 9.41 -8.81 0.36
N SER A 104 8.22 -9.04 -0.19
CA SER A 104 8.01 -9.09 -1.64
C SER A 104 8.27 -7.72 -2.28
N TYR A 105 7.81 -6.64 -1.66
CA TYR A 105 8.16 -5.29 -2.09
C TYR A 105 9.65 -5.02 -1.88
N ILE A 106 10.21 -5.24 -0.69
CA ILE A 106 11.60 -4.86 -0.40
C ILE A 106 12.62 -5.65 -1.22
N PHE A 107 12.41 -6.95 -1.44
CA PHE A 107 13.41 -7.84 -2.01
C PHE A 107 13.01 -8.48 -3.34
N ALA A 108 11.76 -8.93 -3.49
CA ALA A 108 11.38 -9.70 -4.68
C ALA A 108 11.16 -8.81 -5.91
N ILE A 109 10.40 -7.73 -5.79
CA ILE A 109 10.10 -6.82 -6.91
C ILE A 109 11.38 -6.17 -7.48
N PRO A 110 12.29 -5.61 -6.66
CA PRO A 110 13.55 -5.05 -7.19
C PRO A 110 14.42 -6.11 -7.87
N ARG A 111 14.43 -7.35 -7.36
CA ARG A 111 15.17 -8.45 -7.97
C ARG A 111 14.64 -8.83 -9.35
N LEU A 112 13.33 -8.76 -9.56
CA LEU A 112 12.70 -9.06 -10.86
C LEU A 112 13.07 -8.07 -11.96
N ILE A 113 13.64 -6.90 -11.63
CA ILE A 113 14.16 -5.94 -12.63
C ILE A 113 15.46 -6.45 -13.27
N TYR A 114 16.23 -7.26 -12.53
CA TYR A 114 17.55 -7.77 -12.92
C TYR A 114 17.53 -9.20 -13.47
N TRP A 115 16.35 -9.75 -13.71
CA TRP A 115 16.16 -11.12 -14.21
C TRP A 115 15.53 -11.08 -15.58
#